data_AF-A0A352KBD4-F1
#
_entry.id   AF-A0A352KBD4-F1
#
_cell.length_a   1.000
_cell.length_b   1.000
_cell.length_c   1.000
_cell.angle_alpha   90.00
_cell.angle_beta   90.00
_cell.angle_gamma   90.00
#
_symmetry.space_group_name_H-M   'P 1'
#
loop_
_entity.id
_entity.type
_entity.pdbx_description
1 polymer ?
#
loop_
_entity_poly.entity_id
_entity_poly.type
_entity_poly.pdbx_seq_one_letter_code
_entity_poly.pdbx_strand_id
1 'polypeptide(L)'
;MARWAKTNKFDGSEGQILKFPDSDGGIAGIGFGLGDNDNPLVWRALPSAVPPQACYLIDAALAPAQAALAALAWLLGSYSFTRYKSASEGADDKPRLVVPEGVDAADAGRIAEGVCLARDLINIPACDLGPEELAQAAHALAERYGADFNEIVGDALLDKNYPMIHAVGKGSVRPPRLIDFTWGEPDAPKLTLVGKGIVFDSGGLDLKPSSAMLLMKKDMGGAANVLGLAQMIMDAALPVRLRVLVPTAENAISGSAFRPGDVLQSRKGISVEIGNTDAEGRLVLADALTEADSEKPDMLIDLATLTGAARVALGAEIPPFFTDDAALAEDLYQHAENVSDPLWRLPLWKPYAKGLESKIATVNNVTDGGMAGAITAALFLRKFVTDTTGWVHCDIYGWNAAAGPGRPVGGEGQAIRAL
;
A
#
# COMPACT_ATOMS: atom_id res chain seq x y z
N MET A 1 -29.42 -21.43 24.13
CA MET A 1 -28.66 -21.09 22.90
C MET A 1 -29.00 -22.00 21.71
N ALA A 2 -28.79 -23.32 21.73
CA ALA A 2 -29.02 -24.20 20.57
C ALA A 2 -30.43 -24.09 19.93
N ARG A 3 -31.49 -24.03 20.74
CA ARG A 3 -32.86 -23.84 20.22
C ARG A 3 -33.03 -22.49 19.51
N TRP A 4 -32.45 -21.43 20.05
CA TRP A 4 -32.46 -20.08 19.47
C TRP A 4 -31.72 -20.05 18.12
N ALA A 5 -30.56 -20.69 18.04
CA ALA A 5 -29.81 -20.83 16.80
C ALA A 5 -30.63 -21.55 15.71
N LYS A 6 -31.24 -22.69 16.05
CA LYS A 6 -32.11 -23.43 15.13
C LYS A 6 -33.31 -22.61 14.65
N THR A 7 -33.98 -21.88 15.56
CA THR A 7 -35.13 -21.02 15.22
C THR A 7 -34.73 -19.90 14.25
N ASN A 8 -33.53 -19.33 14.42
CA ASN A 8 -33.02 -18.27 13.56
C ASN A 8 -32.26 -18.79 12.32
N LYS A 9 -32.29 -20.11 12.06
CA LYS A 9 -31.57 -20.75 10.95
C LYS A 9 -30.07 -20.42 10.93
N PHE A 10 -29.47 -20.28 12.11
CA PHE A 10 -28.03 -20.16 12.23
C PHE A 10 -27.40 -21.53 12.01
N ASP A 11 -26.72 -21.69 10.87
CA ASP A 11 -26.06 -22.92 10.43
C ASP A 11 -24.53 -22.81 10.49
N GLY A 12 -24.01 -21.63 10.82
CA GLY A 12 -22.57 -21.39 10.93
C GLY A 12 -21.89 -21.10 9.59
N SER A 13 -22.66 -20.84 8.52
CA SER A 13 -22.14 -20.35 7.25
C SER A 13 -21.26 -19.10 7.42
N GLU A 14 -20.24 -18.97 6.57
CA GLU A 14 -19.24 -17.90 6.69
C GLU A 14 -19.88 -16.50 6.73
N GLY A 15 -19.52 -15.72 7.73
CA GLY A 15 -20.01 -14.36 7.93
C GLY A 15 -21.42 -14.27 8.53
N GLN A 16 -22.09 -15.40 8.79
CA GLN A 16 -23.39 -15.40 9.45
C GLN A 16 -23.26 -14.90 10.89
N ILE A 17 -24.11 -13.97 11.30
CA ILE A 17 -24.10 -13.40 12.65
C ILE A 17 -25.43 -13.67 13.34
N LEU A 18 -25.39 -14.20 14.56
CA LEU A 18 -26.55 -14.38 15.42
C LEU A 18 -26.31 -13.76 16.79
N LYS A 19 -27.18 -12.81 17.17
CA LYS A 19 -27.20 -12.22 18.51
C LYS A 19 -28.04 -13.10 19.44
N PHE A 20 -27.46 -13.55 20.55
CA PHE A 20 -28.16 -14.28 21.59
C PHE A 20 -28.68 -13.30 22.63
N PRO A 21 -30.00 -13.27 22.90
CA PRO A 21 -30.55 -12.36 23.89
C PRO A 21 -30.25 -12.85 25.32
N ASP A 22 -30.11 -11.92 26.26
CA ASP A 22 -30.19 -12.20 27.69
C ASP A 22 -31.66 -12.15 28.19
N SER A 23 -31.88 -12.38 29.49
CA SER A 23 -33.20 -12.35 30.11
C SER A 23 -33.84 -10.96 30.20
N ASP A 24 -33.03 -9.91 30.08
CA ASP A 24 -33.43 -8.51 30.26
C ASP A 24 -33.65 -7.80 28.91
N GLY A 25 -33.48 -8.53 27.79
CA GLY A 25 -33.63 -8.01 26.43
C GLY A 25 -32.35 -7.43 25.81
N GLY A 26 -31.22 -7.54 26.49
CA GLY A 26 -29.89 -7.23 26.00
C GLY A 26 -29.26 -8.39 25.22
N ILE A 27 -27.95 -8.32 24.99
CA ILE A 27 -27.19 -9.32 24.21
C ILE A 27 -26.25 -10.09 25.14
N ALA A 28 -26.58 -11.37 25.36
CA ALA A 28 -25.78 -12.31 26.15
C ALA A 28 -24.53 -12.82 25.41
N GLY A 29 -24.53 -12.80 24.07
CA GLY A 29 -23.43 -13.32 23.26
C GLY A 29 -23.71 -13.23 21.77
N ILE A 30 -22.69 -13.51 20.96
CA ILE A 30 -22.77 -13.42 19.50
C ILE A 30 -22.18 -14.69 18.90
N GLY A 31 -22.99 -15.40 18.12
CA GLY A 31 -22.53 -16.48 17.26
C GLY A 31 -22.04 -15.90 15.94
N PHE A 32 -20.84 -16.29 15.52
CA PHE A 32 -20.25 -15.92 14.25
C PHE A 32 -19.94 -17.20 13.46
N GLY A 33 -20.52 -17.32 12.27
CA GLY A 33 -20.31 -18.45 11.39
C GLY A 33 -18.98 -18.31 10.66
N LEU A 34 -18.11 -19.31 10.81
CA LEU A 34 -16.82 -19.38 10.14
C LEU A 34 -16.91 -20.13 8.80
N GLY A 35 -17.99 -20.89 8.57
CA GLY A 35 -18.08 -21.83 7.45
C GLY A 35 -16.93 -22.82 7.47
N ASP A 36 -16.34 -23.07 6.29
CA ASP A 36 -15.11 -23.87 6.13
C ASP A 36 -13.84 -23.00 6.22
N ASN A 37 -13.98 -21.70 6.51
CA ASN A 37 -12.88 -20.75 6.56
C ASN A 37 -12.27 -20.70 7.97
N ASP A 38 -11.05 -21.20 8.11
CA ASP A 38 -10.30 -21.20 9.38
C ASP A 38 -9.48 -19.92 9.59
N ASN A 39 -9.51 -18.98 8.64
CA ASN A 39 -8.77 -17.73 8.70
C ASN A 39 -9.46 -16.71 9.60
N PRO A 40 -8.87 -16.33 10.75
CA PRO A 40 -9.51 -15.41 11.69
C PRO A 40 -9.67 -13.98 11.15
N LEU A 41 -9.08 -13.63 10.00
CA LEU A 41 -9.35 -12.34 9.36
C LEU A 41 -10.82 -12.15 8.99
N VAL A 42 -11.64 -13.19 8.87
CA VAL A 42 -13.10 -13.01 8.64
C VAL A 42 -13.81 -12.30 9.79
N TRP A 43 -13.21 -12.29 10.99
CA TRP A 43 -13.76 -11.71 12.21
C TRP A 43 -13.83 -10.18 12.17
N ARG A 44 -13.16 -9.56 11.19
CA ARG A 44 -13.25 -8.12 10.92
C ARG A 44 -14.67 -7.63 10.57
N ALA A 45 -15.62 -8.53 10.30
CA ALA A 45 -17.05 -8.17 10.21
C ALA A 45 -17.68 -7.84 11.58
N LEU A 46 -17.13 -8.34 12.68
CA LEU A 46 -17.77 -8.25 13.99
C LEU A 46 -17.92 -6.82 14.51
N PRO A 47 -16.90 -5.95 14.48
CA PRO A 47 -17.00 -4.63 15.11
C PRO A 47 -18.18 -3.78 14.63
N SER A 48 -18.58 -3.90 13.37
CA SER A 48 -19.74 -3.17 12.84
C SER A 48 -21.09 -3.87 13.08
N ALA A 49 -21.07 -5.14 13.47
CA ALA A 49 -22.26 -5.95 13.70
C ALA A 49 -22.71 -5.99 15.17
N VAL A 50 -21.83 -5.63 16.10
CA VAL A 50 -22.07 -5.70 17.54
C VAL A 50 -22.51 -4.34 18.12
N PRO A 51 -23.25 -4.32 19.23
CA PRO A 51 -23.57 -3.09 19.95
C PRO A 51 -22.35 -2.23 20.31
N PRO A 52 -22.47 -0.90 20.17
CA PRO A 52 -21.47 0.04 20.68
C PRO A 52 -21.34 -0.05 22.22
N GLN A 53 -20.22 0.42 22.77
CA GLN A 53 -19.89 0.48 24.21
C GLN A 53 -19.74 -0.86 24.97
N ALA A 54 -20.09 -1.99 24.36
CA ALA A 54 -19.91 -3.31 24.96
C ALA A 54 -18.45 -3.80 24.89
N CYS A 55 -18.09 -4.65 25.84
CA CYS A 55 -16.81 -5.36 25.86
C CYS A 55 -17.06 -6.84 25.56
N TYR A 56 -16.42 -7.36 24.52
CA TYR A 56 -16.57 -8.72 24.04
C TYR A 56 -15.33 -9.54 24.37
N LEU A 57 -15.52 -10.83 24.64
CA LEU A 57 -14.44 -11.80 24.74
C LEU A 57 -14.66 -12.89 23.70
N ILE A 58 -13.57 -13.50 23.24
CA ILE A 58 -13.62 -14.64 22.33
C ILE A 58 -13.81 -15.91 23.17
N ASP A 59 -15.02 -16.49 23.14
CA ASP A 59 -15.34 -17.77 23.80
C ASP A 59 -15.09 -18.95 22.85
N ALA A 60 -13.87 -19.02 22.32
CA ALA A 60 -13.39 -20.09 21.45
C ALA A 60 -11.93 -20.39 21.77
N ALA A 61 -11.57 -21.68 21.78
CA ALA A 61 -10.17 -22.09 21.91
C ALA A 61 -9.48 -21.84 20.56
N LEU A 62 -8.63 -20.81 20.50
CA LEU A 62 -7.82 -20.46 19.33
C LEU A 62 -6.37 -20.82 19.57
N ALA A 63 -5.69 -21.31 18.53
CA ALA A 63 -4.23 -21.38 18.55
C ALA A 63 -3.64 -19.97 18.70
N PRO A 64 -2.45 -19.78 19.30
CA PRO A 64 -1.89 -18.45 19.53
C PRO A 64 -1.82 -17.56 18.28
N ALA A 65 -1.39 -18.11 17.14
CA ALA A 65 -1.36 -17.37 15.87
C ALA A 65 -2.77 -16.94 15.40
N GLN A 66 -3.77 -17.80 15.60
CA GLN A 66 -5.15 -17.47 15.25
C GLN A 66 -5.75 -16.41 16.18
N ALA A 67 -5.39 -16.45 17.47
CA ALA A 67 -5.82 -15.44 18.45
C ALA A 67 -5.25 -14.06 18.11
N ALA A 68 -3.98 -13.98 17.71
CA ALA A 68 -3.35 -12.74 17.26
C ALA A 68 -4.03 -12.19 16.00
N LEU A 69 -4.29 -13.04 14.99
CA LEU A 69 -5.03 -12.65 13.80
C LEU A 69 -6.46 -12.19 14.10
N ALA A 70 -7.16 -12.81 15.05
CA ALA A 70 -8.50 -12.41 15.46
C ALA A 70 -8.52 -11.02 16.13
N ALA A 71 -7.53 -10.74 16.99
CA ALA A 71 -7.37 -9.43 17.61
C ALA A 71 -7.08 -8.34 16.56
N LEU A 72 -6.19 -8.62 15.61
CA LEU A 72 -5.92 -7.73 14.48
C LEU A 72 -7.15 -7.53 13.59
N ALA A 73 -7.88 -8.61 13.28
CA ALA A 73 -9.10 -8.54 12.48
C ALA A 73 -10.14 -7.61 13.12
N TRP A 74 -10.30 -7.67 14.44
CA TRP A 74 -11.15 -6.74 15.18
C TRP A 74 -10.73 -5.28 15.01
N LEU A 75 -9.44 -4.98 15.15
CA LEU A 75 -8.92 -3.62 14.97
C LEU A 75 -9.15 -3.12 13.54
N LEU A 76 -8.80 -3.93 12.54
CA LEU A 76 -8.99 -3.59 11.12
C LEU A 76 -10.47 -3.42 10.75
N GLY A 77 -11.36 -4.21 11.34
CA GLY A 77 -12.81 -4.13 11.18
C GLY A 77 -13.45 -2.92 11.86
N SER A 78 -12.74 -2.30 12.81
CA SER A 78 -13.16 -1.09 13.53
C SER A 78 -12.79 0.20 12.80
N TYR A 79 -12.10 0.10 11.66
CA TYR A 79 -11.71 1.22 10.83
C TYR A 79 -12.92 1.89 10.18
N SER A 80 -12.94 3.22 10.21
CA SER A 80 -13.96 4.02 9.55
C SER A 80 -13.37 5.36 9.10
N PHE A 81 -13.46 5.66 7.81
CA PHE A 81 -13.07 6.97 7.29
C PHE A 81 -14.24 7.96 7.40
N THR A 82 -14.18 8.85 8.38
CA THR A 82 -15.28 9.80 8.71
C THR A 82 -14.92 11.26 8.52
N ARG A 83 -13.70 11.58 8.05
CA ARG A 83 -13.16 12.94 7.89
C ARG A 83 -14.10 13.93 7.19
N TYR A 84 -14.88 13.46 6.22
CA TYR A 84 -15.80 14.28 5.40
C TYR A 84 -17.29 14.09 5.73
N LYS A 85 -17.59 13.32 6.78
CA LYS A 85 -18.96 13.14 7.25
C LYS A 85 -19.22 14.13 8.38
N SER A 86 -20.46 14.61 8.52
CA SER A 86 -20.86 15.32 9.73
C SER A 86 -20.62 14.41 10.94
N ALA A 87 -20.22 14.99 12.07
CA ALA A 87 -20.05 14.24 13.32
C ALA A 87 -21.32 13.42 13.59
N SER A 88 -21.19 12.09 13.60
CA SER A 88 -22.25 11.21 14.05
C SER A 88 -22.24 11.21 15.58
N GLU A 89 -23.41 11.36 16.21
CA GLU A 89 -23.57 11.06 17.63
C GLU A 89 -23.01 9.64 17.90
N GLY A 90 -22.14 9.50 18.91
CA GLY A 90 -21.52 8.21 19.28
C GLY A 90 -20.21 7.84 18.58
N ALA A 91 -19.46 8.79 17.99
CA ALA A 91 -18.16 8.50 17.35
C ALA A 91 -17.12 7.85 18.29
N ASP A 92 -17.23 8.10 19.61
CA ASP A 92 -16.37 7.49 20.65
C ASP A 92 -16.91 6.15 21.18
N ASP A 93 -18.09 5.72 20.74
CA ASP A 93 -18.79 4.56 21.30
C ASP A 93 -18.45 3.25 20.55
N LYS A 94 -17.16 2.97 20.33
CA LYS A 94 -16.76 1.74 19.62
C LYS A 94 -16.84 0.51 20.53
N PRO A 95 -17.25 -0.66 20.00
CA PRO A 95 -17.18 -1.90 20.75
C PRO A 95 -15.71 -2.30 20.99
N ARG A 96 -15.46 -2.93 22.14
CA ARG A 96 -14.12 -3.32 22.57
C ARG A 96 -13.99 -4.84 22.62
N LEU A 97 -12.79 -5.32 22.34
CA LEU A 97 -12.42 -6.72 22.49
C LEU A 97 -11.47 -6.86 23.68
N VAL A 98 -11.74 -7.81 24.56
CA VAL A 98 -10.76 -8.29 25.54
C VAL A 98 -9.66 -9.00 24.74
N VAL A 99 -8.43 -8.51 24.90
CA VAL A 99 -7.25 -9.10 24.24
C VAL A 99 -7.18 -10.59 24.59
N PRO A 100 -7.16 -11.50 23.60
CA PRO A 100 -7.06 -12.93 23.88
C PRO A 100 -5.78 -13.26 24.66
N GLU A 101 -5.83 -14.29 25.50
CA GLU A 101 -4.68 -14.69 26.30
C GLU A 101 -3.47 -15.03 25.41
N GLY A 102 -2.29 -14.52 25.77
CA GLY A 102 -1.05 -14.74 25.04
C GLY A 102 -0.86 -13.88 23.78
N VAL A 103 -1.82 -12.99 23.45
CA VAL A 103 -1.68 -12.04 22.32
C VAL A 103 -0.98 -10.77 22.78
N ASP A 104 0.02 -10.33 22.01
CA ASP A 104 0.60 -8.99 22.15
C ASP A 104 -0.33 -7.95 21.52
N ALA A 105 -1.02 -7.20 22.38
CA ALA A 105 -1.91 -6.13 21.94
C ALA A 105 -1.18 -4.97 21.27
N ALA A 106 0.07 -4.70 21.67
CA ALA A 106 0.86 -3.62 21.09
C ALA A 106 1.25 -3.97 19.65
N ASP A 107 1.58 -5.23 19.39
CA ASP A 107 1.88 -5.70 18.03
C ASP A 107 0.65 -5.65 17.10
N ALA A 108 -0.49 -6.17 17.55
CA ALA A 108 -1.73 -6.07 16.78
C ALA A 108 -2.15 -4.60 16.54
N GLY A 109 -1.98 -3.74 17.55
CA GLY A 109 -2.22 -2.30 17.46
C GLY A 109 -1.34 -1.63 16.42
N ARG A 110 -0.02 -1.85 16.48
CA ARG A 110 0.97 -1.35 15.54
C ARG A 110 0.64 -1.71 14.09
N ILE A 111 0.34 -2.98 13.83
CA ILE A 111 -0.02 -3.44 12.48
C ILE A 111 -1.32 -2.77 12.02
N ALA A 112 -2.32 -2.69 12.90
CA ALA A 112 -3.58 -2.04 12.57
C ALA A 112 -3.39 -0.55 12.26
N GLU A 113 -2.57 0.17 13.02
CA GLU A 113 -2.27 1.58 12.82
C GLU A 113 -1.59 1.82 11.47
N GLY A 114 -0.63 0.99 11.08
CA GLY A 114 0.07 1.17 9.80
C GLY A 114 -0.85 0.91 8.60
N VAL A 115 -1.72 -0.10 8.69
CA VAL A 115 -2.76 -0.33 7.68
C VAL A 115 -3.77 0.82 7.65
N CYS A 116 -4.19 1.34 8.81
CA CYS A 116 -5.12 2.47 8.89
C CYS A 116 -4.50 3.75 8.33
N LEU A 117 -3.20 4.00 8.55
CA LEU A 117 -2.47 5.12 7.94
C LEU A 117 -2.52 5.03 6.41
N ALA A 118 -2.24 3.86 5.83
CA ALA A 118 -2.34 3.65 4.39
C ALA A 118 -3.77 3.92 3.88
N ARG A 119 -4.78 3.37 4.57
CA ARG A 119 -6.21 3.57 4.23
C ARG A 119 -6.59 5.04 4.28
N ASP A 120 -6.21 5.76 5.32
CA ASP A 120 -6.55 7.16 5.51
C ASP A 120 -5.95 8.03 4.40
N LEU A 121 -4.65 7.89 4.13
CA LEU A 121 -3.99 8.66 3.08
C LEU A 121 -4.62 8.41 1.71
N ILE A 122 -4.88 7.15 1.35
CA ILE A 122 -5.53 6.81 0.06
C ILE A 122 -6.97 7.35 -0.01
N ASN A 123 -7.67 7.41 1.12
CA ASN A 123 -9.06 7.86 1.17
C ASN A 123 -9.22 9.38 1.09
N ILE A 124 -8.22 10.17 1.48
CA ILE A 124 -8.26 11.63 1.36
C ILE A 124 -8.36 12.01 -0.14
N PRO A 125 -9.34 12.82 -0.55
CA PRO A 125 -9.44 13.33 -1.91
C PRO A 125 -8.18 14.10 -2.32
N ALA A 126 -7.79 13.99 -3.57
CA ALA A 126 -6.60 14.64 -4.08
C ALA A 126 -6.62 16.18 -3.99
N CYS A 127 -7.77 16.83 -3.79
CA CYS A 127 -7.82 18.27 -3.51
C CYS A 127 -7.27 18.63 -2.12
N ASP A 128 -7.33 17.68 -1.18
CA ASP A 128 -6.87 17.85 0.21
C ASP A 128 -5.59 17.05 0.51
N LEU A 129 -5.12 16.25 -0.45
CA LEU A 129 -3.86 15.53 -0.39
C LEU A 129 -3.06 15.75 -1.68
N GLY A 130 -2.29 16.83 -1.72
CA GLY A 130 -1.29 17.09 -2.75
C GLY A 130 0.10 16.54 -2.38
N PRO A 131 1.13 16.80 -3.22
CA PRO A 131 2.50 16.40 -2.90
C PRO A 131 3.00 16.99 -1.58
N GLU A 132 2.57 18.22 -1.27
CA GLU A 132 2.91 18.89 -0.01
C GLU A 132 2.26 18.24 1.21
N GLU A 133 0.96 17.95 1.14
CA GLU A 133 0.25 17.32 2.25
C GLU A 133 0.72 15.88 2.49
N LEU A 134 1.12 15.16 1.44
CA LEU A 134 1.78 13.86 1.58
C LEU A 134 3.15 13.99 2.26
N ALA A 135 3.94 15.02 1.92
CA ALA A 135 5.21 15.32 2.59
C ALA A 135 5.01 15.69 4.06
N GLN A 136 3.97 16.47 4.38
CA GLN A 136 3.60 16.81 5.76
C GLN A 136 3.22 15.55 6.57
N ALA A 137 2.47 14.62 5.97
CA ALA A 137 2.14 13.35 6.62
C ALA A 137 3.38 12.49 6.90
N ALA A 138 4.31 12.42 5.94
CA ALA A 138 5.59 11.73 6.11
C ALA A 138 6.48 12.40 7.16
N HIS A 139 6.55 13.73 7.17
CA HIS A 139 7.31 14.49 8.18
C HIS A 139 6.75 14.29 9.58
N ALA A 140 5.42 14.34 9.76
CA ALA A 140 4.79 14.08 11.05
C ALA A 140 5.04 12.64 11.55
N LEU A 141 5.10 11.67 10.63
CA LEU A 141 5.50 10.31 10.97
C LEU A 141 6.98 10.26 11.40
N ALA A 142 7.88 10.88 10.64
CA ALA A 142 9.30 10.94 10.96
C ALA A 142 9.55 11.60 12.33
N GLU A 143 8.92 12.74 12.60
CA GLU A 143 9.02 13.47 13.87
C GLU A 143 8.55 12.61 15.05
N ARG A 144 7.45 11.87 14.89
CA ARG A 144 6.91 10.98 15.94
C ARG A 144 7.93 9.95 16.42
N TYR A 145 8.77 9.44 15.52
CA TYR A 145 9.75 8.40 15.81
C TYR A 145 11.20 8.92 15.87
N GLY A 146 11.40 10.24 15.79
CA GLY A 146 12.72 10.87 15.83
C GLY A 146 13.60 10.54 14.62
N ALA A 147 13.00 10.29 13.45
CA ALA A 147 13.71 10.07 12.20
C ALA A 147 14.24 11.38 11.60
N ASP A 148 15.38 11.33 10.92
CA ASP A 148 15.93 12.47 10.19
C ASP A 148 15.19 12.65 8.86
N PHE A 149 14.58 13.82 8.65
CA PHE A 149 13.69 14.09 7.51
C PHE A 149 14.26 15.19 6.60
N ASN A 150 14.18 14.96 5.30
CA ASN A 150 14.51 15.92 4.27
C ASN A 150 13.48 15.85 3.11
N GLU A 151 13.31 16.96 2.40
CA GLU A 151 12.59 16.98 1.13
C GLU A 151 13.27 17.88 0.09
N ILE A 152 13.07 17.54 -1.19
CA ILE A 152 13.53 18.33 -2.34
C ILE A 152 12.31 18.71 -3.15
N VAL A 153 12.11 20.01 -3.41
CA VAL A 153 10.85 20.54 -3.93
C VAL A 153 11.04 21.27 -5.26
N GLY A 154 10.14 21.01 -6.22
CA GLY A 154 10.05 21.76 -7.48
C GLY A 154 11.35 21.75 -8.27
N ASP A 155 11.81 22.92 -8.72
CA ASP A 155 13.00 23.05 -9.57
C ASP A 155 14.30 22.61 -8.90
N ALA A 156 14.36 22.56 -7.56
CA ALA A 156 15.51 22.01 -6.83
C ALA A 156 15.75 20.52 -7.14
N LEU A 157 14.72 19.81 -7.63
CA LEU A 157 14.87 18.44 -8.14
C LEU A 157 15.86 18.39 -9.32
N LEU A 158 15.87 19.40 -10.20
CA LEU A 158 16.81 19.44 -11.31
C LEU A 158 18.24 19.65 -10.83
N ASP A 159 18.45 20.57 -9.88
CA ASP A 159 19.76 20.84 -9.28
C ASP A 159 20.33 19.62 -8.56
N LYS A 160 19.45 18.81 -7.96
CA LYS A 160 19.80 17.57 -7.25
C LYS A 160 19.77 16.32 -8.14
N ASN A 161 19.55 16.47 -9.45
CA ASN A 161 19.52 15.40 -10.45
C ASN A 161 18.40 14.37 -10.23
N TYR A 162 17.17 14.85 -10.10
CA TYR A 162 15.90 14.10 -10.13
C TYR A 162 14.99 14.56 -11.30
N PRO A 163 15.49 14.49 -12.55
CA PRO A 163 14.83 15.04 -13.73
C PRO A 163 13.48 14.39 -14.06
N MET A 164 13.28 13.09 -13.81
CA MET A 164 12.02 12.42 -14.15
C MET A 164 10.93 12.73 -13.13
N ILE A 165 11.27 12.88 -11.85
CA ILE A 165 10.32 13.35 -10.82
C ILE A 165 9.82 14.76 -11.19
N HIS A 166 10.74 15.65 -11.56
CA HIS A 166 10.40 17.00 -12.01
C HIS A 166 9.51 16.98 -13.26
N ALA A 167 9.91 16.22 -14.29
CA ALA A 167 9.22 16.19 -15.56
C ALA A 167 7.77 15.70 -15.46
N VAL A 168 7.50 14.74 -14.58
CA VAL A 168 6.14 14.24 -14.32
C VAL A 168 5.30 15.29 -13.62
N GLY A 169 5.82 15.96 -12.59
CA GLY A 169 5.03 16.90 -11.78
C GLY A 169 4.96 18.33 -12.29
N LYS A 170 5.85 18.78 -13.19
CA LYS A 170 5.88 20.18 -13.69
C LYS A 170 4.59 20.60 -14.42
N GLY A 171 3.73 19.65 -14.76
CA GLY A 171 2.42 19.89 -15.34
C GLY A 171 1.41 20.48 -14.34
N SER A 172 1.58 20.22 -13.05
CA SER A 172 0.69 20.71 -11.99
C SER A 172 1.15 22.05 -11.42
N VAL A 173 0.19 22.80 -10.86
CA VAL A 173 0.48 23.98 -10.02
C VAL A 173 1.02 23.60 -8.64
N ARG A 174 0.87 22.33 -8.24
CA ARG A 174 1.40 21.78 -6.99
C ARG A 174 2.76 21.13 -7.26
N PRO A 175 3.87 21.69 -6.75
CA PRO A 175 5.20 21.29 -7.18
C PRO A 175 5.49 19.83 -6.78
N PRO A 176 6.17 19.05 -7.65
CA PRO A 176 6.66 17.71 -7.31
C PRO A 176 7.72 17.78 -6.20
N ARG A 177 7.87 16.67 -5.48
CA ARG A 177 8.82 16.55 -4.37
C ARG A 177 9.47 15.17 -4.35
N LEU A 178 10.66 15.08 -3.77
CA LEU A 178 11.22 13.83 -3.27
C LEU A 178 11.31 13.95 -1.75
N ILE A 179 10.56 13.10 -1.06
CA ILE A 179 10.61 12.95 0.40
C ILE A 179 11.66 11.88 0.73
N ASP A 180 12.52 12.14 1.70
CA ASP A 180 13.60 11.25 2.13
C ASP A 180 13.74 11.32 3.65
N PHE A 181 13.55 10.21 4.35
CA PHE A 181 13.85 10.15 5.78
C PHE A 181 14.57 8.87 6.18
N THR A 182 15.37 8.96 7.23
CA THR A 182 16.15 7.84 7.77
C THR A 182 15.93 7.65 9.27
N TRP A 183 15.93 6.39 9.71
CA TRP A 183 15.72 6.01 11.10
C TRP A 183 16.58 4.78 11.46
N GLY A 184 16.95 4.68 12.72
CA GLY A 184 17.72 3.55 13.26
C GLY A 184 19.23 3.77 13.25
N GLU A 185 19.97 2.77 13.71
CA GLU A 185 21.41 2.85 13.89
C GLU A 185 22.15 2.85 12.53
N PRO A 186 23.13 3.75 12.31
CA PRO A 186 23.83 3.86 11.01
C PRO A 186 24.51 2.58 10.51
N ASP A 187 24.95 1.72 11.44
CA ASP A 187 25.68 0.48 11.17
C ASP A 187 24.76 -0.77 11.10
N ALA A 188 23.46 -0.62 11.32
CA ALA A 188 22.50 -1.72 11.18
C ALA A 188 22.27 -2.09 9.70
N PRO A 189 21.75 -3.30 9.40
CA PRO A 189 21.40 -3.69 8.04
C PRO A 189 20.50 -2.64 7.38
N LYS A 190 20.86 -2.23 6.16
CA LYS A 190 20.20 -1.16 5.43
C LYS A 190 18.94 -1.70 4.76
N LEU A 191 17.80 -1.15 5.14
CA LEU A 191 16.52 -1.38 4.49
C LEU A 191 16.05 -0.07 3.87
N THR A 192 15.88 -0.05 2.55
CA THR A 192 15.30 1.11 1.87
C THR A 192 13.93 0.77 1.31
N LEU A 193 12.93 1.58 1.64
CA LEU A 193 11.57 1.50 1.12
C LEU A 193 11.32 2.64 0.13
N VAL A 194 10.73 2.35 -1.02
CA VAL A 194 10.40 3.35 -2.05
C VAL A 194 8.92 3.29 -2.41
N GLY A 195 8.19 4.38 -2.22
CA GLY A 195 6.74 4.40 -2.46
C GLY A 195 6.33 5.33 -3.59
N LYS A 196 5.63 4.83 -4.62
CA LYS A 196 5.04 5.68 -5.67
C LYS A 196 4.04 6.67 -5.03
N GLY A 197 4.33 7.97 -5.13
CA GLY A 197 3.54 9.04 -4.52
C GLY A 197 2.78 9.92 -5.52
N ILE A 198 2.19 9.36 -6.58
CA ILE A 198 1.40 10.15 -7.53
C ILE A 198 0.04 10.48 -6.91
N VAL A 199 -0.11 11.69 -6.37
CA VAL A 199 -1.29 12.06 -5.56
C VAL A 199 -2.58 12.16 -6.36
N PHE A 200 -2.45 12.43 -7.66
CA PHE A 200 -3.52 12.30 -8.63
C PHE A 200 -2.94 12.07 -10.00
N ASP A 201 -3.56 11.15 -10.74
CA ASP A 201 -3.12 10.76 -12.07
C ASP A 201 -4.25 10.95 -13.09
N SER A 202 -4.17 12.02 -13.88
CA SER A 202 -5.06 12.19 -15.04
C SER A 202 -4.57 11.40 -16.25
N GLY A 203 -3.36 10.85 -16.19
CA GLY A 203 -2.58 10.31 -17.30
C GLY A 203 -1.76 11.34 -18.07
N GLY A 204 -1.76 12.61 -17.64
CA GLY A 204 -1.13 13.69 -18.41
C GLY A 204 -1.82 13.87 -19.77
N LEU A 205 -1.04 14.07 -20.83
CA LEU A 205 -1.58 14.30 -22.18
C LEU A 205 -2.19 13.05 -22.82
N ASP A 206 -1.72 11.85 -22.46
CA ASP A 206 -2.39 10.58 -22.71
C ASP A 206 -3.52 10.36 -21.69
N LEU A 207 -4.52 11.24 -21.77
CA LEU A 207 -5.60 11.37 -20.81
C LEU A 207 -6.38 10.07 -20.57
N LYS A 208 -6.53 9.70 -19.29
CA LYS A 208 -7.40 8.58 -18.88
C LYS A 208 -8.87 8.84 -19.24
N PRO A 209 -9.63 7.79 -19.60
CA PRO A 209 -11.09 7.89 -19.64
C PRO A 209 -11.66 8.12 -18.23
N SER A 210 -12.81 8.78 -18.14
CA SER A 210 -13.42 9.18 -16.86
C SER A 210 -13.59 8.03 -15.86
N SER A 211 -13.91 6.83 -16.34
CA SER A 211 -14.07 5.64 -15.49
C SER A 211 -12.75 5.16 -14.88
N ALA A 212 -11.63 5.29 -15.59
CA ALA A 212 -10.30 4.96 -15.08
C ALA A 212 -9.77 6.05 -14.15
N MET A 213 -10.11 7.31 -14.40
CA MET A 213 -9.67 8.46 -13.60
C MET A 213 -10.37 8.55 -12.23
N LEU A 214 -11.60 8.04 -12.11
CA LEU A 214 -12.45 8.17 -10.90
C LEU A 214 -11.75 7.78 -9.59
N LEU A 215 -10.85 6.81 -9.63
CA LEU A 215 -10.15 6.30 -8.46
C LEU A 215 -8.71 6.84 -8.30
N MET A 216 -8.24 7.73 -9.16
CA MET A 216 -6.80 8.08 -9.26
C MET A 216 -6.25 8.93 -8.11
N LYS A 217 -7.09 9.32 -7.13
CA LYS A 217 -6.56 9.75 -5.81
C LYS A 217 -5.75 8.65 -5.12
N LYS A 218 -6.02 7.38 -5.46
CA LYS A 218 -5.33 6.22 -4.88
C LYS A 218 -3.94 6.00 -5.47
N ASP A 219 -3.53 6.77 -6.47
CA ASP A 219 -2.30 6.48 -7.22
C ASP A 219 -1.00 6.81 -6.45
N MET A 220 -1.17 7.32 -5.23
CA MET A 220 -0.17 7.45 -4.18
C MET A 220 -0.21 6.28 -3.18
N GLY A 221 -0.97 5.22 -3.48
CA GLY A 221 -1.14 4.07 -2.60
C GLY A 221 0.17 3.35 -2.29
N GLY A 222 1.14 3.40 -3.21
CA GLY A 222 2.51 2.92 -2.97
C GLY A 222 3.18 3.66 -1.81
N ALA A 223 3.16 5.00 -1.86
CA ALA A 223 3.65 5.85 -0.77
C ALA A 223 2.89 5.61 0.54
N ALA A 224 1.55 5.52 0.49
CA ALA A 224 0.73 5.27 1.67
C ALA A 224 1.10 3.96 2.37
N ASN A 225 1.31 2.89 1.60
CA ASN A 225 1.70 1.58 2.11
C ASN A 225 3.13 1.60 2.65
N VAL A 226 4.07 2.23 1.96
CA VAL A 226 5.45 2.39 2.46
C VAL A 226 5.50 3.18 3.78
N LEU A 227 4.70 4.24 3.92
CA LEU A 227 4.61 4.98 5.19
C LEU A 227 3.97 4.14 6.29
N GLY A 228 2.96 3.33 5.96
CA GLY A 228 2.37 2.34 6.89
C GLY A 228 3.39 1.30 7.36
N LEU A 229 4.16 0.72 6.44
CA LEU A 229 5.22 -0.25 6.75
C LEU A 229 6.34 0.40 7.57
N ALA A 230 6.79 1.59 7.20
CA ALA A 230 7.78 2.34 7.95
C ALA A 230 7.33 2.61 9.39
N GLN A 231 6.05 2.96 9.58
CA GLN A 231 5.48 3.13 10.92
C GLN A 231 5.55 1.82 11.72
N MET A 232 5.19 0.68 11.13
CA MET A 232 5.29 -0.62 11.78
C MET A 232 6.74 -0.94 12.17
N ILE A 233 7.70 -0.73 11.27
CA ILE A 233 9.13 -0.99 11.51
C ILE A 233 9.67 -0.15 12.67
N MET A 234 9.40 1.16 12.65
CA MET A 234 9.89 2.10 13.68
C MET A 234 9.23 1.84 15.04
N ASP A 235 7.94 1.53 15.05
CA ASP A 235 7.20 1.23 16.28
C ASP A 235 7.59 -0.11 16.91
N ALA A 236 7.92 -1.11 16.08
CA ALA A 236 8.49 -2.38 16.53
C ALA A 236 9.97 -2.26 16.94
N ALA A 237 10.60 -1.11 16.70
CA ALA A 237 12.01 -0.87 16.90
C ALA A 237 12.91 -1.95 16.26
N LEU A 238 12.60 -2.34 15.02
CA LEU A 238 13.38 -3.38 14.33
C LEU A 238 14.85 -2.96 14.18
N PRO A 239 15.81 -3.89 14.27
CA PRO A 239 17.23 -3.58 14.26
C PRO A 239 17.76 -3.35 12.83
N VAL A 240 17.24 -2.32 12.16
CA VAL A 240 17.60 -1.93 10.78
C VAL A 240 17.91 -0.45 10.69
N ARG A 241 18.72 -0.07 9.70
CA ARG A 241 18.83 1.32 9.25
C ARG A 241 17.79 1.51 8.15
N LEU A 242 16.62 2.00 8.55
CA LEU A 242 15.52 2.28 7.63
C LEU A 242 15.79 3.58 6.86
N ARG A 243 15.60 3.56 5.55
CA ARG A 243 15.46 4.75 4.70
C ARG A 243 14.15 4.67 3.93
N VAL A 244 13.43 5.78 3.85
CA VAL A 244 12.17 5.86 3.11
C VAL A 244 12.25 6.97 2.08
N LEU A 245 12.00 6.61 0.82
CA LEU A 245 11.97 7.52 -0.32
C LEU A 245 10.57 7.55 -0.93
N VAL A 246 9.98 8.74 -1.01
CA VAL A 246 8.68 8.92 -1.67
C VAL A 246 8.81 9.99 -2.75
N PRO A 247 9.01 9.60 -4.03
CA PRO A 247 8.85 10.52 -5.13
C PRO A 247 7.36 10.85 -5.30
N THR A 248 6.98 12.11 -5.09
CA THR A 248 5.59 12.55 -5.14
C THR A 248 5.38 13.67 -6.16
N ALA A 249 4.30 13.54 -6.93
CA ALA A 249 3.92 14.47 -7.98
C ALA A 249 2.42 14.35 -8.25
N GLU A 250 1.89 15.30 -9.00
CA GLU A 250 0.59 15.18 -9.65
C GLU A 250 0.80 15.12 -11.16
N ASN A 251 0.30 14.07 -11.82
CA ASN A 251 0.37 13.93 -13.27
C ASN A 251 -0.83 14.65 -13.90
N ALA A 252 -0.62 15.93 -14.22
CA ALA A 252 -1.67 16.83 -14.67
C ALA A 252 -1.62 17.14 -16.17
N ILE A 253 -2.77 17.53 -16.72
CA ILE A 253 -2.87 18.11 -18.06
C ILE A 253 -2.59 19.61 -17.98
N SER A 254 -1.57 20.07 -18.68
CA SER A 254 -1.33 21.50 -18.86
C SER A 254 -0.42 21.80 -20.05
N GLY A 255 -0.22 23.08 -20.35
CA GLY A 255 0.75 23.50 -21.38
C GLY A 255 2.20 23.18 -21.04
N SER A 256 2.52 22.98 -19.75
CA SER A 256 3.86 22.62 -19.27
C SER A 256 4.06 21.11 -19.11
N ALA A 257 3.03 20.28 -19.32
CA ALA A 257 3.14 18.83 -19.24
C ALA A 257 4.19 18.27 -20.21
N PHE A 258 4.86 17.20 -19.79
CA PHE A 258 5.70 16.38 -20.67
C PHE A 258 4.81 15.62 -21.68
N ARG A 259 5.41 15.21 -22.80
CA ARG A 259 4.67 14.78 -23.99
C ARG A 259 5.10 13.39 -24.46
N PRO A 260 4.22 12.65 -25.14
CA PRO A 260 4.65 11.51 -25.96
C PRO A 260 5.72 11.94 -26.96
N GLY A 261 6.79 11.16 -27.07
CA GLY A 261 7.96 11.44 -27.89
C GLY A 261 9.03 12.32 -27.23
N ASP A 262 8.77 12.91 -26.04
CA ASP A 262 9.84 13.53 -25.26
C ASP A 262 10.89 12.47 -24.88
N VAL A 263 12.15 12.88 -24.79
CA VAL A 263 13.24 12.06 -24.24
C VAL A 263 13.69 12.67 -22.93
N LEU A 264 13.41 12.00 -21.82
CA LEU A 264 13.82 12.40 -20.48
C LEU A 264 15.17 11.79 -20.14
N GLN A 265 16.01 12.54 -19.43
CA GLN A 265 17.18 11.98 -18.76
C GLN A 265 16.74 11.46 -17.40
N SER A 266 17.34 10.36 -16.96
CA SER A 266 17.18 9.84 -15.59
C SER A 266 18.40 10.17 -14.73
N ARG A 267 18.25 10.07 -13.41
CA ARG A 267 19.36 10.15 -12.44
C ARG A 267 20.50 9.19 -12.77
N LYS A 268 20.19 7.99 -13.28
CA LYS A 268 21.17 6.96 -13.67
C LYS A 268 21.93 7.31 -14.97
N GLY A 269 21.52 8.36 -15.69
CA GLY A 269 22.06 8.71 -17.01
C GLY A 269 21.48 7.88 -18.16
N ILE A 270 20.44 7.08 -17.91
CA ILE A 270 19.68 6.36 -18.95
C ILE A 270 18.68 7.35 -19.57
N SER A 271 18.67 7.47 -20.91
CA SER A 271 17.67 8.28 -21.60
C SER A 271 16.40 7.46 -21.86
N VAL A 272 15.24 8.05 -21.55
CA VAL A 272 13.92 7.41 -21.60
C VAL A 272 13.02 8.15 -22.59
N GLU A 273 12.63 7.50 -23.68
CA GLU A 273 11.57 7.98 -24.56
C GLU A 273 10.21 7.76 -23.90
N ILE A 274 9.37 8.79 -23.94
CA ILE A 274 8.01 8.73 -23.42
C ILE A 274 7.09 8.19 -24.52
N GLY A 275 6.74 6.91 -24.46
CA GLY A 275 5.70 6.34 -25.32
C GLY A 275 4.30 6.61 -24.79
N ASN A 276 4.13 6.80 -23.48
CA ASN A 276 2.84 7.12 -22.86
C ASN A 276 3.02 7.90 -21.55
N THR A 277 2.38 9.06 -21.39
CA THR A 277 2.44 9.90 -20.19
C THR A 277 1.64 9.36 -18.99
N ASP A 278 0.76 8.37 -19.22
CA ASP A 278 0.02 7.58 -18.21
C ASP A 278 0.85 6.42 -17.62
N ALA A 279 2.11 6.30 -18.05
CA ALA A 279 3.11 5.41 -17.48
C ALA A 279 4.18 6.23 -16.74
N GLU A 280 3.73 7.20 -15.94
CA GLU A 280 4.54 8.14 -15.17
C GLU A 280 5.13 7.54 -13.90
N GLY A 281 4.41 6.64 -13.23
CA GLY A 281 4.81 6.09 -11.93
C GLY A 281 6.18 5.43 -11.98
N ARG A 282 6.48 4.72 -13.07
CA ARG A 282 7.79 4.09 -13.26
C ARG A 282 8.91 5.11 -13.50
N LEU A 283 8.60 6.29 -14.06
CA LEU A 283 9.56 7.36 -14.27
C LEU A 283 9.98 7.97 -12.93
N VAL A 284 9.01 8.31 -12.07
CA VAL A 284 9.33 8.89 -10.77
C VAL A 284 10.04 7.89 -9.85
N LEU A 285 9.65 6.61 -9.92
CA LEU A 285 10.32 5.52 -9.20
C LEU A 285 11.74 5.28 -9.71
N ALA A 286 12.00 5.36 -11.02
CA ALA A 286 13.33 5.10 -11.56
C ALA A 286 14.41 6.04 -11.00
N ASP A 287 14.08 7.32 -10.81
CA ASP A 287 14.98 8.28 -10.14
C ASP A 287 15.17 7.95 -8.65
N ALA A 288 14.10 7.62 -7.93
CA ALA A 288 14.14 7.28 -6.51
C ALA A 288 14.86 5.95 -6.24
N LEU A 289 14.64 4.94 -7.08
CA LEU A 289 15.31 3.64 -7.02
C LEU A 289 16.80 3.78 -7.31
N THR A 290 17.18 4.65 -8.26
CA THR A 290 18.60 4.95 -8.51
C THR A 290 19.27 5.57 -7.29
N GLU A 291 18.56 6.47 -6.60
CA GLU A 291 19.04 7.06 -5.35
C GLU A 291 19.18 6.00 -4.24
N ALA A 292 18.17 5.16 -4.06
CA ALA A 292 18.19 4.07 -3.10
C ALA A 292 19.34 3.09 -3.35
N ASP A 293 19.51 2.66 -4.60
CA ASP A 293 20.54 1.71 -5.04
C ASP A 293 21.97 2.24 -4.81
N SER A 294 22.15 3.56 -4.78
CA SER A 294 23.46 4.19 -4.57
C SER A 294 24.06 3.89 -3.19
N GLU A 295 23.22 3.62 -2.19
CA GLU A 295 23.67 3.24 -0.85
C GLU A 295 23.89 1.73 -0.69
N LYS A 296 23.56 0.94 -1.72
CA LYS A 296 23.63 -0.52 -1.77
C LYS A 296 22.99 -1.16 -0.54
N PRO A 297 21.69 -0.91 -0.30
CA PRO A 297 21.02 -1.47 0.87
C PRO A 297 21.04 -3.01 0.82
N ASP A 298 20.93 -3.64 1.99
CA ASP A 298 20.79 -5.10 2.09
C ASP A 298 19.44 -5.55 1.50
N MET A 299 18.41 -4.70 1.61
CA MET A 299 17.11 -4.91 1.00
C MET A 299 16.52 -3.60 0.47
N LEU A 300 15.99 -3.63 -0.75
CA LEU A 300 15.30 -2.52 -1.40
C LEU A 300 13.90 -2.96 -1.81
N ILE A 301 12.88 -2.38 -1.20
CA ILE A 301 11.49 -2.73 -1.49
C ILE A 301 10.80 -1.51 -2.07
N ASP A 302 10.14 -1.66 -3.22
CA ASP A 302 9.28 -0.61 -3.75
C ASP A 302 7.83 -1.07 -3.92
N LEU A 303 6.90 -0.21 -3.50
CA LEU A 303 5.47 -0.44 -3.61
C LEU A 303 4.87 0.63 -4.51
N ALA A 304 4.06 0.21 -5.47
CA ALA A 304 3.47 1.12 -6.43
C ALA A 304 2.10 0.64 -6.91
N THR A 305 1.17 1.58 -7.07
CA THR A 305 -0.05 1.37 -7.86
C THR A 305 0.28 1.51 -9.34
N LEU A 306 1.05 0.56 -9.89
CA LEU A 306 1.81 0.82 -11.11
C LEU A 306 1.05 0.47 -12.37
N THR A 307 0.31 -0.64 -12.40
CA THR A 307 -0.29 -1.10 -13.65
C THR A 307 -1.75 -1.54 -13.54
N GLY A 308 -2.54 -1.17 -14.56
CA GLY A 308 -3.84 -1.80 -14.79
C GLY A 308 -3.72 -3.29 -15.14
N ALA A 309 -2.59 -3.71 -15.72
CA ALA A 309 -2.33 -5.08 -16.15
C ALA A 309 -2.22 -6.06 -14.97
N ALA A 310 -1.62 -5.65 -13.84
CA ALA A 310 -1.56 -6.46 -12.62
C ALA A 310 -2.96 -6.87 -12.14
N ARG A 311 -3.90 -5.94 -12.15
CA ARG A 311 -5.29 -6.19 -11.75
C ARG A 311 -6.02 -7.14 -12.68
N VAL A 312 -5.71 -7.09 -13.97
CA VAL A 312 -6.28 -8.04 -14.95
C VAL A 312 -5.70 -9.44 -14.74
N ALA A 313 -4.43 -9.54 -14.34
CA ALA A 313 -3.75 -10.82 -14.12
C ALA A 313 -4.17 -11.51 -12.82
N LEU A 314 -4.25 -10.79 -11.70
CA LEU A 314 -4.42 -11.37 -10.35
C LEU A 314 -5.61 -10.80 -9.56
N GLY A 315 -6.43 -9.95 -10.18
CA GLY A 315 -7.55 -9.31 -9.51
C GLY A 315 -7.13 -8.17 -8.57
N ALA A 316 -8.03 -7.78 -7.67
CA ALA A 316 -7.83 -6.64 -6.77
C ALA A 316 -7.13 -7.01 -5.46
N GLU A 317 -7.10 -8.29 -5.10
CA GLU A 317 -6.79 -8.73 -3.72
C GLU A 317 -5.41 -9.34 -3.56
N ILE A 318 -4.80 -9.82 -4.65
CA ILE A 318 -3.50 -10.49 -4.63
C ILE A 318 -2.52 -9.62 -5.43
N PRO A 319 -1.71 -8.78 -4.77
CA PRO A 319 -0.69 -8.00 -5.47
C PRO A 319 0.37 -8.91 -6.08
N PRO A 320 0.70 -8.71 -7.38
CA PRO A 320 1.91 -9.28 -7.92
C PRO A 320 3.15 -8.64 -7.29
N PHE A 321 4.14 -9.47 -6.99
CA PHE A 321 5.49 -8.99 -6.68
C PHE A 321 6.53 -9.59 -7.63
N PHE A 322 7.67 -8.90 -7.72
CA PHE A 322 8.78 -9.22 -8.61
C PHE A 322 10.09 -9.16 -7.85
N THR A 323 10.91 -10.17 -8.03
CA THR A 323 12.30 -10.21 -7.55
C THR A 323 13.09 -11.21 -8.40
N ASP A 324 14.40 -10.98 -8.54
CA ASP A 324 15.32 -11.96 -9.14
C ASP A 324 15.77 -13.02 -8.10
N ASP A 325 15.57 -12.76 -6.80
CA ASP A 325 15.99 -13.64 -5.72
C ASP A 325 14.92 -14.72 -5.46
N ALA A 326 15.27 -15.98 -5.71
CA ALA A 326 14.36 -17.10 -5.51
C ALA A 326 14.15 -17.47 -4.05
N ALA A 327 15.15 -17.27 -3.18
CA ALA A 327 15.03 -17.56 -1.76
C ALA A 327 14.15 -16.51 -1.08
N LEU A 328 14.38 -15.23 -1.38
CA LEU A 328 13.54 -14.12 -0.88
C LEU A 328 12.08 -14.28 -1.33
N ALA A 329 11.86 -14.71 -2.57
CA ALA A 329 10.49 -14.97 -3.06
C ALA A 329 9.76 -16.07 -2.29
N GLU A 330 10.45 -17.16 -1.96
CA GLU A 330 9.86 -18.25 -1.18
C GLU A 330 9.58 -17.79 0.25
N ASP A 331 10.51 -17.07 0.86
CA ASP A 331 10.37 -16.55 2.22
C ASP A 331 9.16 -15.61 2.35
N LEU A 332 9.00 -14.67 1.39
CA LEU A 332 7.84 -13.78 1.32
C LEU A 332 6.52 -14.55 1.16
N TYR A 333 6.50 -15.64 0.40
CA TYR A 333 5.30 -16.46 0.23
C TYR A 333 4.88 -17.11 1.56
N GLN A 334 5.84 -17.69 2.29
CA GLN A 334 5.59 -18.29 3.59
C GLN A 334 5.08 -17.25 4.61
N HIS A 335 5.70 -16.06 4.64
CA HIS A 335 5.23 -14.97 5.51
C HIS A 335 3.84 -14.48 5.14
N ALA A 336 3.55 -14.28 3.84
CA ALA A 336 2.25 -13.89 3.33
C ALA A 336 1.14 -14.87 3.71
N GLU A 337 1.38 -16.17 3.60
CA GLU A 337 0.42 -17.21 4.04
C GLU A 337 0.17 -17.14 5.56
N ASN A 338 1.24 -17.06 6.36
CA ASN A 338 1.16 -17.04 7.82
C ASN A 338 0.36 -15.85 8.37
N VAL A 339 0.49 -14.68 7.74
CA VAL A 339 -0.25 -13.47 8.17
C VAL A 339 -1.54 -13.25 7.38
N SER A 340 -1.84 -14.10 6.41
CA SER A 340 -3.01 -13.94 5.53
C SER A 340 -3.06 -12.58 4.83
N ASP A 341 -1.92 -12.14 4.29
CA ASP A 341 -1.79 -10.97 3.42
C ASP A 341 -1.15 -11.44 2.11
N PRO A 342 -1.96 -11.91 1.14
CA PRO A 342 -1.48 -12.71 0.04
C PRO A 342 -0.62 -11.90 -0.93
N LEU A 343 0.42 -12.54 -1.46
CA LEU A 343 1.31 -12.03 -2.49
C LEU A 343 1.52 -13.11 -3.54
N TRP A 344 1.73 -12.73 -4.81
CA TRP A 344 2.03 -13.70 -5.85
C TRP A 344 3.18 -13.27 -6.75
N ARG A 345 4.18 -14.14 -6.91
CA ARG A 345 5.33 -13.80 -7.74
C ARG A 345 4.97 -13.86 -9.22
N LEU A 346 5.24 -12.77 -9.93
CA LEU A 346 5.31 -12.77 -11.39
C LEU A 346 6.78 -12.78 -11.85
N PRO A 347 7.07 -13.35 -13.04
CA PRO A 347 8.44 -13.50 -13.49
C PRO A 347 9.01 -12.18 -14.04
N LEU A 348 10.29 -11.92 -13.79
CA LEU A 348 11.09 -10.94 -14.55
C LEU A 348 11.57 -11.59 -15.87
N TRP A 349 10.63 -11.88 -16.77
CA TRP A 349 10.93 -12.59 -18.03
C TRP A 349 11.72 -11.70 -19.01
N LYS A 350 13.06 -11.79 -18.92
CA LYS A 350 14.03 -10.94 -19.63
C LYS A 350 13.75 -10.71 -21.13
N PRO A 351 13.30 -11.70 -21.93
CA PRO A 351 12.99 -11.46 -23.35
C PRO A 351 11.96 -10.36 -23.62
N TYR A 352 11.05 -10.06 -22.67
CA TYR A 352 10.09 -8.96 -22.84
C TYR A 352 10.73 -7.57 -22.76
N ALA A 353 11.95 -7.44 -22.24
CA ALA A 353 12.67 -6.17 -22.22
C ALA A 353 12.96 -5.62 -23.63
N LYS A 354 12.99 -6.49 -24.65
CA LYS A 354 13.11 -6.07 -26.06
C LYS A 354 11.96 -5.16 -26.50
N GLY A 355 10.76 -5.33 -25.94
CA GLY A 355 9.62 -4.48 -26.24
C GLY A 355 9.77 -3.04 -25.73
N LEU A 356 10.73 -2.79 -24.83
CA LEU A 356 11.05 -1.45 -24.31
C LEU A 356 12.19 -0.77 -25.09
N GLU A 357 12.67 -1.35 -26.19
CA GLU A 357 13.68 -0.70 -27.02
C GLU A 357 13.14 0.59 -27.64
N SER A 358 13.90 1.67 -27.56
CA SER A 358 13.59 2.94 -28.22
C SER A 358 14.49 3.14 -29.44
N LYS A 359 13.98 3.85 -30.45
CA LYS A 359 14.75 4.24 -31.64
C LYS A 359 15.55 5.53 -31.43
N ILE A 360 15.22 6.32 -30.41
CA ILE A 360 15.79 7.65 -30.17
C ILE A 360 16.38 7.83 -28.76
N ALA A 361 16.10 6.90 -27.85
CA ALA A 361 16.60 6.88 -26.48
C ALA A 361 17.14 5.48 -26.12
N THR A 362 17.68 5.31 -24.91
CA THR A 362 18.15 4.00 -24.42
C THR A 362 17.00 3.03 -24.19
N VAL A 363 15.84 3.53 -23.75
CA VAL A 363 14.66 2.73 -23.42
C VAL A 363 13.38 3.55 -23.64
N ASN A 364 12.26 2.91 -23.92
CA ASN A 364 10.94 3.52 -23.89
C ASN A 364 10.25 3.18 -22.55
N ASN A 365 9.46 4.11 -21.99
CA ASN A 365 8.75 3.85 -20.75
C ASN A 365 7.61 2.83 -20.92
N VAL A 366 7.16 2.54 -22.14
CA VAL A 366 6.14 1.52 -22.44
C VAL A 366 6.57 0.60 -23.58
N THR A 367 5.79 -0.45 -23.80
CA THR A 367 5.87 -1.31 -24.98
C THR A 367 4.74 -0.97 -25.94
N ASP A 368 4.92 -1.23 -27.24
CA ASP A 368 3.89 -0.97 -28.27
C ASP A 368 2.62 -1.84 -28.13
N GLY A 369 2.66 -2.91 -27.34
CA GLY A 369 1.55 -3.84 -27.13
C GLY A 369 0.93 -3.80 -25.73
N GLY A 370 -0.32 -4.22 -25.60
CA GLY A 370 -1.05 -4.27 -24.32
C GLY A 370 -0.84 -5.54 -23.47
N MET A 371 0.09 -6.42 -23.85
CA MET A 371 0.34 -7.69 -23.17
C MET A 371 1.49 -7.57 -22.16
N ALA A 372 1.43 -8.37 -21.10
CA ALA A 372 2.49 -8.48 -20.08
C ALA A 372 2.87 -7.13 -19.41
N GLY A 373 1.94 -6.17 -19.33
CA GLY A 373 2.20 -4.81 -18.85
C GLY A 373 2.81 -4.73 -17.44
N ALA A 374 2.42 -5.63 -16.53
CA ALA A 374 3.02 -5.70 -15.18
C ALA A 374 4.49 -6.14 -15.24
N ILE A 375 4.80 -7.15 -16.05
CA ILE A 375 6.16 -7.67 -16.23
C ILE A 375 7.05 -6.62 -16.91
N THR A 376 6.56 -5.94 -17.95
CA THR A 376 7.36 -4.93 -18.66
C THR A 376 7.60 -3.69 -17.80
N ALA A 377 6.65 -3.30 -16.93
CA ALA A 377 6.87 -2.26 -15.94
C ALA A 377 7.97 -2.64 -14.93
N ALA A 378 7.92 -3.86 -14.38
CA ALA A 378 8.95 -4.35 -13.47
C ALA A 378 10.33 -4.45 -14.15
N LEU A 379 10.39 -4.90 -15.41
CA LEU A 379 11.62 -4.93 -16.20
C LEU A 379 12.17 -3.52 -16.50
N PHE A 380 11.31 -2.51 -16.63
CA PHE A 380 11.73 -1.12 -16.72
C PHE A 380 12.41 -0.68 -15.41
N LEU A 381 11.75 -0.88 -14.26
CA LEU A 381 12.30 -0.52 -12.94
C LEU A 381 13.62 -1.23 -12.64
N ARG A 382 13.74 -2.52 -13.01
CA ARG A 382 14.95 -3.32 -12.82
C ARG A 382 16.21 -2.71 -13.45
N LYS A 383 16.08 -1.85 -14.47
CA LYS A 383 17.22 -1.14 -15.09
C LYS A 383 17.86 -0.10 -14.16
N PHE A 384 17.13 0.36 -13.15
CA PHE A 384 17.54 1.43 -12.24
C PHE A 384 18.07 0.93 -10.90
N VAL A 385 17.88 -0.37 -10.62
CA VAL A 385 18.46 -1.06 -9.47
C VAL A 385 19.51 -2.02 -10.01
N THR A 386 20.80 -1.72 -9.88
CA THR A 386 21.89 -2.55 -10.44
C THR A 386 22.80 -3.15 -9.39
N ASP A 387 22.98 -2.46 -8.27
CA ASP A 387 23.97 -2.82 -7.24
C ASP A 387 23.34 -3.59 -6.08
N THR A 388 22.03 -3.42 -5.85
CA THR A 388 21.27 -4.11 -4.81
C THR A 388 20.78 -5.48 -5.29
N THR A 389 21.09 -6.53 -4.53
CA THR A 389 20.65 -7.90 -4.84
C THR A 389 19.26 -8.22 -4.28
N GLY A 390 18.94 -7.72 -3.09
CA GLY A 390 17.67 -7.93 -2.39
C GLY A 390 16.56 -6.97 -2.83
N TRP A 391 16.28 -6.87 -4.14
CA TRP A 391 15.22 -5.99 -4.66
C TRP A 391 13.88 -6.71 -4.77
N VAL A 392 12.82 -6.07 -4.27
CA VAL A 392 11.42 -6.50 -4.39
C VAL A 392 10.57 -5.34 -4.89
N HIS A 393 9.86 -5.55 -5.98
CA HIS A 393 8.83 -4.64 -6.46
C HIS A 393 7.44 -5.25 -6.26
N CYS A 394 6.56 -4.54 -5.58
CA CYS A 394 5.15 -4.92 -5.39
C CYS A 394 4.24 -3.95 -6.17
N ASP A 395 3.51 -4.48 -7.15
CA ASP A 395 2.50 -3.74 -7.92
C ASP A 395 1.14 -3.92 -7.24
N ILE A 396 0.82 -3.01 -6.32
CA ILE A 396 -0.36 -3.09 -5.45
C ILE A 396 -1.57 -2.38 -6.09
N TYR A 397 -2.79 -2.78 -5.71
CA TYR A 397 -3.98 -2.05 -6.14
C TYR A 397 -4.34 -0.88 -5.20
N GLY A 398 -4.07 -1.04 -3.91
CA GLY A 398 -4.29 -0.04 -2.86
C GLY A 398 -5.76 0.29 -2.62
N TRP A 399 -6.69 -0.61 -2.96
CA TRP A 399 -8.14 -0.30 -2.90
C TRP A 399 -9.04 -1.53 -2.76
N ASN A 400 -10.07 -1.43 -1.91
CA ASN A 400 -11.19 -2.36 -1.86
C ASN A 400 -12.33 -1.87 -2.76
N ALA A 401 -12.60 -2.59 -3.86
CA ALA A 401 -13.62 -2.19 -4.84
C ALA A 401 -15.06 -2.45 -4.37
N ALA A 402 -15.25 -3.43 -3.48
CA ALA A 402 -16.53 -3.80 -2.90
C ALA A 402 -16.41 -3.87 -1.38
N ALA A 403 -17.51 -3.59 -0.69
CA ALA A 403 -17.57 -3.78 0.75
C ALA A 403 -17.54 -5.29 1.04
N GLY A 404 -16.59 -5.71 1.87
CA GLY A 404 -16.57 -7.04 2.48
C GLY A 404 -16.60 -6.94 4.00
N PRO A 405 -16.74 -8.08 4.70
CA PRO A 405 -16.45 -8.17 6.13
C PRO A 405 -15.18 -7.36 6.46
N GLY A 406 -15.29 -6.28 7.26
CA GLY A 406 -14.19 -5.39 7.69
C GLY A 406 -13.23 -4.90 6.61
N ARG A 407 -13.70 -4.86 5.36
CA ARG A 407 -13.02 -4.28 4.20
C ARG A 407 -13.94 -3.21 3.63
N PRO A 408 -13.94 -2.00 4.21
CA PRO A 408 -14.76 -0.93 3.68
C PRO A 408 -14.27 -0.57 2.27
N VAL A 409 -15.19 -0.14 1.42
CA VAL A 409 -14.85 0.42 0.11
C VAL A 409 -13.96 1.64 0.32
N GLY A 410 -12.81 1.68 -0.34
CA GLY A 410 -11.82 2.73 -0.11
C GLY A 410 -10.39 2.21 -0.22
N GLY A 411 -9.46 3.01 0.27
CA GLY A 411 -8.06 2.64 0.42
C GLY A 411 -7.88 1.35 1.20
N GLU A 412 -6.82 0.61 0.90
CA GLU A 412 -6.44 -0.60 1.61
C GLU A 412 -4.91 -0.72 1.69
N GLY A 413 -4.44 -1.21 2.84
CA GLY A 413 -3.05 -1.66 3.00
C GLY A 413 -2.89 -3.04 2.39
N GLN A 414 -1.95 -3.22 1.46
CA GLN A 414 -1.69 -4.50 0.80
C GLN A 414 -0.20 -4.82 0.87
N ALA A 415 0.14 -6.09 1.08
CA ALA A 415 1.50 -6.62 1.19
C ALA A 415 2.28 -6.20 2.45
N ILE A 416 1.95 -5.06 3.08
CA ILE A 416 2.73 -4.49 4.19
C ILE A 416 2.62 -5.25 5.52
N ARG A 417 1.78 -6.28 5.61
CA ARG A 417 1.79 -7.19 6.77
C ARG A 417 2.64 -8.42 6.50
N ALA A 418 2.80 -8.78 5.22
CA ALA A 418 3.64 -9.88 4.77
C ALA A 418 5.12 -9.48 4.66
N LEU A 419 5.36 -8.24 4.21
CA LEU A 419 6.64 -7.52 4.27
C LEU A 419 6.91 -7.07 5.71
#